data_AF-A0A0C2CFF2-F1
#
_entry.id   AF-A0A0C2CFF2-F1
#
_cell.length_a   1.000
_cell.length_b   1.000
_cell.length_c   1.000
_cell.angle_alpha   90.00
_cell.angle_beta   90.00
_cell.angle_gamma   90.00
#
_symmetry.space_group_name_H-M   'P 1'
#
loop_
_entity.id
_entity.type
_entity.pdbx_description
1 polymer ?
#
loop_
_entity_poly.entity_id
_entity_poly.type
_entity_poly.pdbx_seq_one_letter_code
_entity_poly.pdbx_strand_id
1 'polypeptide(L)'
;LIQSLLIGDSATNRWFDKSFQLIVDGNGQATINFEHSWGDGVAVLRLMEESYKDTNMHHFVTPDTAPQPANEAMVKEIEFNLTPSLRSQIDKAQKAHVQRNSSLDFSTVEYDGLNKETIKKSKMSPDSIMQLAIQMAFYSLYKDFVPTYESCSTAAFLKGRTECMR
;
A
#
# COMPACT_ATOMS: atom_id res chain seq x y z
N LEU A 1 -5.28 4.41 11.22
CA LEU A 1 -4.56 3.15 10.91
C LEU A 1 -4.06 3.11 9.47
N ILE A 2 -4.93 3.19 8.45
CA ILE A 2 -4.50 3.13 7.03
C ILE A 2 -3.48 4.22 6.68
N GLN A 3 -3.64 5.44 7.22
CA GLN A 3 -2.63 6.49 7.04
C GLN A 3 -1.25 6.09 7.59
N SER A 4 -1.18 5.52 8.80
CA SER A 4 0.07 4.97 9.39
C SER A 4 0.68 3.86 8.53
N LEU A 5 -0.16 3.02 7.91
CA LEU A 5 0.28 1.99 6.97
C LEU A 5 0.92 2.58 5.71
N LEU A 6 0.41 3.73 5.24
CA LEU A 6 0.92 4.44 4.07
C LEU A 6 2.23 5.21 4.37
N ILE A 7 2.24 6.02 5.44
CA ILE A 7 3.33 6.97 5.70
C ILE A 7 4.29 6.54 6.83
N GLY A 8 3.91 5.60 7.68
CA GLY A 8 4.75 5.14 8.80
C GLY A 8 4.86 6.12 9.97
N ASP A 9 3.86 6.96 10.19
CA ASP A 9 3.78 7.97 11.26
C ASP A 9 4.98 8.93 11.28
N SER A 10 5.94 8.73 12.20
CA SER A 10 7.19 9.51 12.29
C SER A 10 8.35 8.90 11.50
N ALA A 11 8.06 7.89 10.66
CA ALA A 11 9.04 7.13 9.88
C ALA A 11 10.12 6.42 10.72
N THR A 12 9.84 6.11 11.99
CA THR A 12 10.79 5.40 12.89
C THR A 12 10.83 3.90 12.67
N ASN A 13 9.77 3.32 12.12
CA ASN A 13 9.63 1.87 11.92
C ASN A 13 9.37 1.51 10.45
N ARG A 14 10.08 2.19 9.54
CA ARG A 14 10.03 1.94 8.10
C ARG A 14 11.42 2.07 7.48
N TRP A 15 11.70 1.25 6.47
CA TRP A 15 12.88 1.37 5.62
C TRP A 15 12.45 1.50 4.16
N PHE A 16 12.04 2.72 3.78
CA PHE A 16 11.36 2.99 2.50
C PHE A 16 12.15 2.62 1.25
N ASP A 17 13.48 2.50 1.35
CA ASP A 17 14.33 2.10 0.22
C ASP A 17 14.29 0.58 -0.07
N LYS A 18 13.67 -0.23 0.81
CA LYS A 18 13.44 -1.65 0.49
C LYS A 18 12.34 -1.79 -0.55
N SER A 19 12.49 -2.79 -1.42
CA SER A 19 11.51 -3.10 -2.46
C SER A 19 10.09 -3.19 -1.90
N PHE A 20 9.92 -3.86 -0.77
CA PHE A 20 8.71 -3.82 0.04
C PHE A 20 8.99 -4.10 1.51
N GLN A 21 8.01 -3.79 2.34
CA GLN A 21 7.97 -4.05 3.78
C GLN A 21 6.61 -4.66 4.12
N LEU A 22 6.61 -5.85 4.73
CA LEU A 22 5.42 -6.43 5.36
C LEU A 22 5.25 -5.81 6.74
N ILE A 23 4.09 -5.22 6.99
CA ILE A 23 3.76 -4.56 8.25
C ILE A 23 2.64 -5.37 8.91
N VAL A 24 2.82 -5.71 10.19
CA VAL A 24 1.78 -6.32 11.04
C VAL A 24 1.60 -5.42 12.27
N ASP A 25 0.39 -4.92 12.49
CA ASP A 25 0.09 -4.06 13.64
C ASP A 25 -0.26 -4.87 14.90
N GLY A 26 -0.40 -4.18 16.04
CA GLY A 26 -0.75 -4.81 17.32
C GLY A 26 -2.15 -5.43 17.37
N ASN A 27 -3.01 -5.16 16.39
CA ASN A 27 -4.33 -5.76 16.23
C ASN A 27 -4.32 -6.94 15.24
N GLY A 28 -3.16 -7.32 14.71
CA GLY A 28 -3.01 -8.39 13.72
C GLY A 28 -3.36 -7.98 12.29
N GLN A 29 -3.55 -6.69 12.01
CA GLN A 29 -3.75 -6.21 10.64
C GLN A 29 -2.43 -6.21 9.88
N ALA A 30 -2.43 -6.81 8.70
CA ALA A 30 -1.25 -6.94 7.86
C ALA A 30 -1.38 -6.17 6.54
N THR A 31 -0.29 -5.59 6.06
CA THR A 31 -0.25 -4.91 4.75
C THR A 31 1.16 -4.91 4.17
N ILE A 32 1.28 -4.50 2.90
CA ILE A 32 2.56 -4.30 2.22
C ILE A 32 2.70 -2.83 1.83
N ASN A 33 3.78 -2.20 2.30
CA ASN A 33 4.25 -0.91 1.79
C ASN A 33 5.41 -1.19 0.81
N PHE A 34 5.34 -0.69 -0.42
CA PHE A 34 6.36 -0.99 -1.43
C PHE A 34 6.89 0.25 -2.13
N GLU A 35 8.19 0.22 -2.44
CA GLU A 35 8.86 1.25 -3.22
C GLU A 35 8.48 1.08 -4.70
N HIS A 36 8.11 2.15 -5.40
CA HIS A 36 7.46 2.05 -6.70
C HIS A 36 8.46 2.06 -7.89
N SER A 37 9.70 2.49 -7.70
CA SER A 37 10.66 2.67 -8.80
C SER A 37 11.04 1.37 -9.51
N TRP A 38 11.01 0.24 -8.79
CA TRP A 38 11.43 -1.04 -9.34
C TRP A 38 10.35 -1.78 -10.14
N GLY A 39 9.07 -1.39 -10.07
CA GLY A 39 7.99 -2.08 -10.78
C GLY A 39 6.60 -1.47 -10.64
N ASP A 40 5.62 -2.03 -11.37
CA ASP A 40 4.26 -1.47 -11.51
C ASP A 40 3.21 -2.12 -10.58
N GLY A 41 3.65 -2.80 -9.53
CA GLY A 41 2.75 -3.43 -8.55
C GLY A 41 2.21 -4.82 -8.92
N VAL A 42 2.27 -5.28 -10.18
CA VAL A 42 1.79 -6.63 -10.57
C VAL A 42 2.49 -7.74 -9.77
N ALA A 43 3.80 -7.63 -9.57
CA ALA A 43 4.56 -8.58 -8.76
C ALA A 43 4.18 -8.52 -7.27
N VAL A 44 3.89 -7.32 -6.75
CA VAL A 44 3.47 -7.11 -5.35
C VAL A 44 2.07 -7.66 -5.11
N LEU A 45 1.14 -7.44 -6.05
CA LEU A 45 -0.20 -8.01 -6.00
C LEU A 45 -0.14 -9.54 -5.97
N ARG A 46 0.66 -10.14 -6.86
CA ARG A 46 0.82 -11.60 -6.87
C ARG A 46 1.41 -12.14 -5.55
N LEU A 47 2.42 -11.45 -5.01
CA LEU A 47 2.99 -11.80 -3.71
C LEU A 47 1.90 -11.75 -2.61
N MET A 48 1.12 -10.68 -2.56
CA MET A 48 0.07 -10.50 -1.56
C MET A 48 -1.02 -11.58 -1.67
N GLU A 49 -1.50 -11.87 -2.88
CA GLU A 49 -2.53 -12.87 -3.13
C GLU A 49 -2.07 -14.28 -2.72
N GLU A 50 -0.86 -14.69 -3.12
CA GLU A 50 -0.33 -16.02 -2.81
C GLU A 50 0.02 -16.15 -1.33
N SER A 51 0.63 -15.12 -0.72
CA SER A 51 0.88 -15.12 0.73
C SER A 51 -0.43 -15.20 1.50
N TYR A 52 -1.44 -14.39 1.17
CA TYR A 52 -2.75 -14.44 1.83
C TYR A 52 -3.39 -15.82 1.70
N LYS A 53 -3.39 -16.39 0.50
CA LYS A 53 -3.93 -17.72 0.23
C LYS A 53 -3.20 -18.79 1.04
N ASP A 54 -1.87 -18.78 1.03
CA ASP A 54 -1.05 -19.76 1.74
C ASP A 54 -1.25 -19.66 3.26
N THR A 55 -1.24 -18.45 3.82
CA THR A 55 -1.42 -18.23 5.26
C THR A 55 -2.79 -18.68 5.76
N ASN A 56 -3.83 -18.71 4.92
CA ASN A 56 -5.16 -19.17 5.29
C ASN A 56 -5.38 -20.68 5.07
N MET A 57 -4.64 -21.31 4.15
CA MET A 57 -4.79 -22.73 3.83
C MET A 57 -3.77 -23.62 4.55
N HIS A 58 -2.56 -23.12 4.81
CA HIS A 58 -1.43 -23.85 5.36
C HIS A 58 -0.84 -23.11 6.56
N HIS A 59 -1.62 -22.95 7.63
CA HIS A 59 -1.18 -22.28 8.85
C HIS A 59 0.13 -22.89 9.37
N PHE A 60 1.22 -22.13 9.30
CA PHE A 60 2.53 -22.56 9.80
C PHE A 60 2.53 -22.70 11.33
N VAL A 61 1.77 -21.84 12.02
CA VAL A 61 1.55 -21.85 13.47
C VAL A 61 0.09 -21.50 13.76
N THR A 62 -0.40 -21.91 14.92
CA THR A 62 -1.72 -21.56 15.46
C THR A 62 -1.58 -20.66 16.70
N PRO A 63 -2.66 -19.99 17.16
CA PRO A 63 -2.63 -19.20 18.40
C PRO A 63 -2.18 -19.98 19.64
N ASP A 64 -2.42 -21.29 19.65
CA ASP A 64 -2.03 -22.20 20.75
C ASP A 64 -0.61 -22.78 20.59
N THR A 65 0.07 -22.49 19.47
CA THR A 65 1.42 -23.00 19.24
C THR A 65 2.41 -22.31 20.19
N ALA A 66 3.03 -23.09 21.08
CA ALA A 66 4.05 -22.58 21.97
C ALA A 66 5.28 -22.09 21.17
N PRO A 67 5.82 -20.90 21.47
CA PRO A 67 7.03 -20.43 20.80
C PRO A 67 8.20 -21.35 21.15
N GLN A 68 9.04 -21.63 20.15
CA GLN A 68 10.31 -22.30 20.44
C GLN A 68 11.19 -21.39 21.31
N PRO A 69 12.06 -21.96 22.16
CA PRO A 69 13.00 -21.18 22.96
C PRO A 69 13.80 -20.23 22.07
N ALA A 70 13.86 -18.95 22.46
CA ALA A 70 14.63 -17.97 21.73
C ALA A 70 16.11 -18.38 21.72
N ASN A 71 16.69 -18.45 20.52
CA ASN A 71 18.13 -18.61 20.36
C ASN A 71 18.70 -17.23 20.02
N GLU A 72 19.29 -16.56 21.00
CA GLU A 72 19.89 -15.23 20.83
C GLU A 72 20.98 -15.21 19.75
N ALA A 73 21.60 -16.34 19.43
CA ALA A 73 22.56 -16.43 18.33
C ALA A 73 21.91 -16.29 16.93
N MET A 74 20.58 -16.45 16.81
CA MET A 74 19.84 -16.36 15.54
C MET A 74 19.30 -14.96 15.24
N VAL A 75 19.27 -14.05 16.22
CA VAL A 75 18.80 -12.67 16.05
C VAL A 75 19.94 -11.71 16.38
N LYS A 76 20.35 -10.92 15.38
CA LYS A 76 21.44 -9.96 15.54
C LYS A 76 20.90 -8.54 15.45
N GLU A 77 21.09 -7.77 16.52
CA GLU A 77 20.83 -6.34 16.51
C GLU A 77 21.78 -5.63 15.53
N ILE A 78 21.23 -4.72 14.72
CA ILE A 78 22.01 -3.86 13.84
C ILE A 78 22.32 -2.58 14.60
N GLU A 79 23.56 -2.44 15.04
CA GLU A 79 24.04 -1.25 15.73
C GLU A 79 24.51 -0.18 14.73
N PHE A 80 23.99 1.04 14.89
CA PHE A 80 24.42 2.20 14.11
C PHE A 80 25.30 3.12 14.95
N ASN A 81 26.53 3.35 14.50
CA ASN A 81 27.44 4.32 15.10
C ASN A 81 27.11 5.73 14.60
N LEU A 82 26.23 6.43 15.31
CA LEU A 82 25.72 7.75 14.89
C LEU A 82 26.53 8.90 15.51
N THR A 83 27.13 9.71 14.64
CA THR A 83 27.75 10.99 15.03
C THR A 83 26.69 12.03 15.41
N PRO A 84 27.04 13.09 16.18
CA PRO A 84 26.10 14.18 16.48
C PRO A 84 25.49 14.83 15.22
N SER A 85 26.27 14.94 14.14
CA SER A 85 25.78 15.45 12.86
C SER A 85 24.72 14.54 12.24
N LEU A 86 24.93 13.22 12.23
CA LEU A 86 23.94 12.26 11.71
C LEU A 86 22.67 12.27 12.53
N ARG A 87 22.76 12.34 13.87
CA ARG A 87 21.59 12.44 14.76
C ARG A 87 20.76 13.68 14.42
N SER A 88 21.41 14.83 14.26
CA SER A 88 20.72 16.06 13.87
C SER A 88 20.04 15.96 12.49
N GLN A 89 20.63 15.23 11.54
CA GLN A 89 20.03 15.02 10.22
C GLN A 89 18.81 14.10 10.29
N ILE A 90 18.88 13.04 11.09
CA ILE A 90 17.73 12.14 11.34
C ILE A 90 16.58 12.92 11.96
N ASP A 91 16.84 13.72 12.99
CA ASP A 91 15.81 14.54 13.64
C ASP A 91 15.16 15.53 12.66
N LYS A 92 15.97 16.16 11.80
CA LYS A 92 15.48 17.07 10.77
C LYS A 92 14.62 16.33 9.74
N ALA A 93 15.04 15.15 9.29
CA ALA A 93 14.31 14.34 8.33
C ALA A 93 12.97 13.86 8.89
N GLN A 94 12.94 13.41 10.15
CA GLN A 94 11.71 13.00 10.83
C GLN A 94 10.72 14.16 10.97
N LYS A 95 11.17 15.34 11.42
CA LYS A 95 10.32 16.54 11.50
C LYS A 95 9.76 16.93 10.14
N ALA A 96 10.59 16.91 9.09
CA ALA A 96 10.17 17.22 7.74
C ALA A 96 9.17 16.18 7.19
N HIS A 97 9.34 14.89 7.51
CA HIS A 97 8.41 13.83 7.15
C HIS A 97 7.03 14.06 7.78
N VAL A 98 6.98 14.26 9.10
CA VAL A 98 5.73 14.52 9.83
C VAL A 98 5.04 15.78 9.29
N GLN A 99 5.81 16.86 9.08
CA GLN A 99 5.27 18.11 8.54
C GLN A 99 4.71 17.95 7.12
N ARG A 100 5.42 17.22 6.24
CA ARG A 100 4.96 17.01 4.85
C ARG A 100 3.66 16.24 4.80
N ASN A 101 3.48 15.29 5.71
CA ASN A 101 2.32 14.41 5.73
C ASN A 101 1.17 14.93 6.61
N SER A 102 1.32 16.08 7.28
CA SER A 102 0.29 16.60 8.20
C SER A 102 -0.99 17.04 7.50
N SER A 103 -0.92 17.36 6.21
CA SER A 103 -2.08 17.76 5.39
C SER A 103 -2.65 16.60 4.56
N LEU A 104 -2.13 15.39 4.72
CA LEU A 104 -2.65 14.23 4.00
C LEU A 104 -3.98 13.82 4.62
N ASP A 105 -5.04 13.88 3.81
CA ASP A 105 -6.38 13.41 4.19
C ASP A 105 -6.68 12.07 3.52
N PHE A 106 -7.40 11.20 4.22
CA PHE A 106 -7.74 9.87 3.76
C PHE A 106 -9.10 9.43 4.33
N SER A 107 -9.98 8.99 3.44
CA SER A 107 -11.26 8.38 3.80
C SER A 107 -11.58 7.22 2.86
N THR A 108 -12.38 6.27 3.34
CA THR A 108 -12.95 5.19 2.53
C THR A 108 -14.47 5.35 2.47
N VAL A 109 -15.06 4.89 1.38
CA VAL A 109 -16.51 4.80 1.20
C VAL A 109 -16.82 3.43 0.60
N GLU A 110 -17.71 2.69 1.25
CA GLU A 110 -18.25 1.43 0.75
C GLU A 110 -19.69 1.66 0.32
N TYR A 111 -20.04 1.20 -0.88
CA TYR A 111 -21.37 1.36 -1.45
C TYR A 111 -21.86 0.05 -2.04
N ASP A 112 -22.82 -0.58 -1.36
CA ASP A 112 -23.34 -1.90 -1.74
C ASP A 112 -24.45 -1.84 -2.81
N GLY A 113 -24.99 -0.65 -3.09
CA GLY A 113 -26.13 -0.47 -4.00
C GLY A 113 -25.81 -0.74 -5.47
N LEU A 114 -24.52 -0.75 -5.84
CA LEU A 114 -24.06 -1.04 -7.18
C LEU A 114 -22.83 -1.95 -7.14
N ASN A 115 -22.96 -3.14 -7.72
CA ASN A 115 -21.88 -4.11 -7.76
C ASN A 115 -21.61 -4.62 -9.18
N LYS A 116 -20.52 -5.38 -9.33
CA LYS A 116 -20.06 -5.94 -10.59
C LYS A 116 -21.15 -6.74 -11.34
N GLU A 117 -21.97 -7.50 -10.63
CA GLU A 117 -23.02 -8.32 -11.24
C GLU A 117 -24.13 -7.46 -11.82
N THR A 118 -24.60 -6.46 -11.06
CA THR A 118 -25.63 -5.53 -11.51
C THR A 118 -25.16 -4.74 -12.74
N ILE A 119 -23.94 -4.22 -12.73
CA ILE A 119 -23.38 -3.47 -13.87
C ILE A 119 -23.27 -4.35 -15.13
N LYS A 120 -22.80 -5.60 -14.96
CA LYS A 120 -22.66 -6.54 -16.07
C LYS A 120 -24.00 -6.97 -16.68
N LYS A 121 -25.07 -7.07 -15.87
CA LYS A 121 -26.44 -7.33 -16.40
C LYS A 121 -26.91 -6.24 -17.37
N SER A 122 -26.47 -5.01 -17.15
CA SER A 122 -26.72 -3.89 -18.06
C SER A 122 -25.74 -3.81 -19.24
N LYS A 123 -24.88 -4.82 -19.42
CA LYS A 123 -23.87 -4.92 -20.50
C LYS A 123 -22.85 -3.75 -20.49
N MET A 124 -22.56 -3.21 -19.31
CA MET A 124 -21.57 -2.13 -19.14
C MET A 124 -20.31 -2.65 -18.45
N SER A 125 -19.19 -1.94 -18.65
CA SER A 125 -17.93 -2.19 -17.95
C SER A 125 -18.02 -1.65 -16.51
N PRO A 126 -17.80 -2.47 -15.47
CA PRO A 126 -17.72 -1.99 -14.09
C PRO A 126 -16.70 -0.87 -13.89
N ASP A 127 -15.57 -0.99 -14.59
CA ASP A 127 -14.46 -0.04 -14.55
C ASP A 127 -14.88 1.31 -15.13
N SER A 128 -15.48 1.32 -16.33
CA SER A 128 -15.98 2.55 -16.96
C SER A 128 -17.09 3.24 -16.16
N ILE A 129 -17.93 2.47 -15.46
CA ILE A 129 -18.94 3.02 -14.55
C ILE A 129 -18.29 3.67 -13.33
N MET A 130 -17.23 3.06 -12.77
CA MET A 130 -16.47 3.66 -11.68
C MET A 130 -15.78 4.96 -12.11
N GLN A 131 -15.12 4.96 -13.27
CA GLN A 131 -14.50 6.17 -13.83
C GLN A 131 -15.52 7.28 -14.06
N LEU A 132 -16.70 6.95 -14.60
CA LEU A 132 -17.79 7.92 -14.76
C LEU A 132 -18.26 8.47 -13.40
N ALA A 133 -18.39 7.62 -12.38
CA ALA A 133 -18.76 8.06 -11.03
C ALA A 133 -17.73 9.04 -10.44
N ILE A 134 -16.43 8.80 -10.65
CA ILE A 134 -15.36 9.73 -10.24
C ILE A 134 -15.50 11.07 -10.97
N GLN A 135 -15.71 11.07 -12.29
CA GLN A 135 -15.92 12.30 -13.07
C GLN A 135 -17.17 13.06 -12.62
N MET A 136 -18.28 12.35 -12.39
CA MET A 136 -19.54 12.94 -11.92
C MET A 136 -19.40 13.53 -10.52
N ALA A 137 -18.69 12.85 -9.61
CA ALA A 137 -18.41 13.36 -8.28
C ALA A 137 -17.61 14.66 -8.35
N PHE A 138 -16.54 14.70 -9.13
CA PHE A 138 -15.74 15.91 -9.32
C PHE A 138 -16.57 17.05 -9.94
N TYR A 139 -17.28 16.77 -11.03
CA TYR A 139 -18.15 17.75 -11.68
C TYR A 139 -19.27 18.25 -10.75
N SER A 140 -19.84 17.39 -9.90
CA SER A 140 -20.89 17.79 -8.96
C SER A 140 -20.41 18.87 -7.98
N LEU A 141 -19.14 18.79 -7.56
CA LEU A 141 -18.52 19.69 -6.59
C LEU A 141 -17.97 20.96 -7.26
N TYR A 142 -17.27 20.81 -8.39
CA TYR A 142 -16.46 21.87 -8.99
C TYR A 142 -17.01 22.42 -10.30
N LYS A 143 -18.02 21.75 -10.90
CA LYS A 143 -18.66 22.13 -12.18
C LYS A 143 -17.68 22.21 -13.36
N ASP A 144 -16.60 21.43 -13.30
CA ASP A 144 -15.58 21.35 -14.35
C ASP A 144 -15.05 19.91 -14.49
N PHE A 145 -14.32 19.63 -15.56
CA PHE A 145 -13.57 18.40 -15.78
C PHE A 145 -12.08 18.67 -15.72
N VAL A 146 -11.32 17.72 -15.18
CA VAL A 146 -9.88 17.86 -15.00
C VAL A 146 -9.12 16.68 -15.61
N PRO A 147 -7.85 16.87 -15.99
CA PRO A 147 -7.02 15.76 -16.44
C PRO A 147 -7.04 14.62 -15.42
N THR A 148 -7.55 13.47 -15.85
CA THR A 148 -7.61 12.25 -15.04
C THR A 148 -6.58 11.25 -15.58
N TYR A 149 -6.02 10.45 -14.67
CA TYR A 149 -5.03 9.43 -14.99
C TYR A 149 -5.55 8.09 -14.48
N GLU A 150 -5.60 7.11 -15.36
CA GLU A 150 -5.84 5.72 -15.01
C GLU A 150 -4.71 4.86 -15.58
N SER A 151 -4.14 4.00 -14.73
CA SER A 151 -3.03 3.14 -15.13
C SER A 151 -3.55 1.90 -15.86
N CYS A 152 -2.98 1.59 -17.03
CA CYS A 152 -3.25 0.36 -17.77
C CYS A 152 -1.96 -0.44 -17.95
N SER A 153 -2.00 -1.73 -17.61
CA SER A 153 -0.83 -2.60 -17.73
C SER A 153 -0.54 -2.98 -19.18
N THR A 154 0.72 -2.87 -19.58
CA THR A 154 1.23 -3.35 -20.88
C THR A 154 2.10 -4.60 -20.72
N ALA A 155 2.04 -5.28 -19.57
CA ALA A 155 2.87 -6.44 -19.23
C ALA A 155 2.69 -7.66 -20.16
N ALA A 156 1.70 -7.62 -21.06
CA ALA A 156 1.57 -8.60 -22.15
C ALA A 156 2.74 -8.54 -23.17
N PHE A 157 3.48 -7.43 -23.21
CA PHE A 157 4.63 -7.23 -24.10
C PHE A 157 5.96 -7.39 -23.35
N LEU A 158 7.02 -7.76 -24.06
CA LEU A 158 8.36 -7.88 -23.49
C LEU A 158 8.80 -6.55 -22.86
N LYS A 159 9.08 -6.58 -21.54
CA LYS A 159 9.41 -5.39 -20.73
C LYS A 159 8.31 -4.32 -20.70
N GLY A 160 7.05 -4.72 -20.89
CA GLY A 160 5.90 -3.84 -20.71
C GLY A 160 5.88 -3.20 -19.32
N ARG A 161 5.41 -1.95 -19.27
CA ARG A 161 5.21 -1.14 -18.07
C ARG A 161 3.74 -0.76 -17.96
N THR A 162 3.43 0.52 -17.75
CA THR A 162 2.08 1.07 -17.75
C THR A 162 1.89 2.08 -18.88
N GLU A 163 0.64 2.23 -19.33
CA GLU A 163 0.17 3.32 -20.17
C GLU A 163 -0.96 4.07 -19.43
N CYS A 164 -1.18 5.33 -19.78
CA CYS A 164 -2.24 6.18 -19.26
C CYS A 164 -3.52 6.04 -20.11
N MET A 165 -4.57 5.49 -19.51
CA MET A 165 -5.94 5.71 -19.97
C MET A 165 -6.37 7.12 -19.55
N ARG A 166 -7.14 7.79 -20.40
CA ARG A 166 -7.59 9.19 -20.25
C ARG A 166 -9.09 9.28 -20.37
#